data_AF-A0A524CFE4-F1
#
_entry.id   AF-A0A524CFE4-F1
#
_cell.length_a   1.000
_cell.length_b   1.000
_cell.length_c   1.000
_cell.angle_alpha   90.00
_cell.angle_beta   90.00
_cell.angle_gamma   90.00
#
_symmetry.space_group_name_H-M   'P 1'
#
loop_
_entity.id
_entity.type
_entity.pdbx_description
1 polymer ?
#
loop_
_entity_poly.entity_id
_entity_poly.type
_entity_poly.pdbx_seq_one_letter_code
_entity_poly.pdbx_strand_id
1 'polypeptide(L)'
;MDIRNLVKQYIDLKLLGIISSILILISEFLPWISNYSLIERYIIYTQIKIQESFLYLFPLVAGIICGFGSILVIYDVQYKIKSVVINFIGLGFLLIFFFDFIPNEMIFFTGTEIGLYICVTGAILMIFHLINILLLKEEEKDLKDGR
;
A
#
# COMPACT_ATOMS: atom_id res chain seq x y z
N MET A 1 -2.77 29.29 15.63
CA MET A 1 -3.16 27.90 15.32
C MET A 1 -2.47 27.01 16.35
N ASP A 2 -3.22 26.23 17.12
CA ASP A 2 -2.73 25.52 18.31
C ASP A 2 -1.76 24.38 17.95
N ILE A 3 -0.61 24.29 18.62
CA ILE A 3 0.45 23.29 18.37
C ILE A 3 -0.10 21.87 18.54
N ARG A 4 -1.09 21.67 19.43
CA ARG A 4 -1.78 20.37 19.56
C ARG A 4 -2.51 19.94 18.30
N ASN A 5 -3.07 20.88 17.54
CA ASN A 5 -3.80 20.56 16.31
C ASN A 5 -2.85 20.18 15.19
N LEU A 6 -1.68 20.80 15.11
CA LEU A 6 -0.62 20.44 14.15
C LEU A 6 -0.09 19.03 14.42
N VAL A 7 0.22 18.70 15.67
CA VAL A 7 0.73 17.35 16.03
C VAL A 7 -0.32 16.27 15.80
N LYS A 8 -1.61 16.52 16.12
CA LYS A 8 -2.70 15.57 15.83
C LYS A 8 -2.84 15.32 14.33
N GLN A 9 -2.95 16.39 13.55
CA GLN A 9 -3.08 16.30 12.10
C GLN A 9 -1.88 15.58 11.47
N TYR A 10 -0.68 15.82 11.99
CA TYR A 10 0.55 15.18 11.54
C TYR A 10 0.58 13.68 11.82
N ILE A 11 0.16 13.25 13.01
CA ILE A 11 0.05 11.84 13.38
C ILE A 11 -1.02 11.15 12.53
N ASP A 12 -2.17 11.78 12.32
CA ASP A 12 -3.26 11.25 11.50
C ASP A 12 -2.84 11.00 10.04
N LEU A 13 -2.05 11.91 9.46
CA LEU A 13 -1.55 11.78 8.08
C LEU A 13 -0.50 10.66 7.92
N LYS A 14 0.29 10.38 8.95
CA LYS A 14 1.24 9.27 8.93
C LYS A 14 0.57 7.91 9.11
N LEU A 15 -0.46 7.85 9.94
CA LEU A 15 -1.27 6.64 10.15
C LEU A 15 -1.99 6.20 8.87
N LEU A 16 -2.28 7.15 7.96
CA LEU A 16 -2.88 6.86 6.66
C LEU A 16 -2.12 5.79 5.87
N GLY A 17 -0.79 5.83 5.87
CA GLY A 17 0.05 4.85 5.17
C GLY A 17 -0.05 3.45 5.76
N ILE A 18 -0.15 3.36 7.08
CA ILE A 18 -0.35 2.08 7.79
C ILE A 18 -1.74 1.53 7.50
N ILE A 19 -2.78 2.35 7.60
CA ILE A 19 -4.16 1.94 7.29
C ILE A 19 -4.25 1.44 5.85
N SER A 20 -3.68 2.19 4.91
CA SER A 20 -3.60 1.80 3.51
C SER A 20 -2.92 0.44 3.31
N SER A 21 -1.76 0.24 3.94
CA SER A 21 -1.01 -1.02 3.86
C SER A 21 -1.81 -2.19 4.44
N ILE A 22 -2.49 -1.98 5.57
CA ILE A 22 -3.36 -2.97 6.20
C ILE A 22 -4.54 -3.33 5.30
N LEU A 23 -5.18 -2.35 4.64
CA LEU A 23 -6.26 -2.62 3.69
C LEU A 23 -5.77 -3.50 2.53
N ILE A 24 -4.60 -3.19 1.97
CA ILE A 24 -3.99 -4.00 0.91
C ILE A 24 -3.73 -5.43 1.41
N LEU A 25 -3.14 -5.59 2.60
CA LEU A 25 -2.89 -6.91 3.18
C LEU A 25 -4.16 -7.72 3.43
N ILE A 26 -5.18 -7.11 4.04
CA ILE A 26 -6.43 -7.78 4.35
C ILE A 26 -7.15 -8.17 3.06
N SER A 27 -7.03 -7.37 1.99
CA SER A 27 -7.65 -7.67 0.70
C SER A 27 -7.26 -9.06 0.18
N GLU A 28 -6.03 -9.51 0.42
CA GLU A 28 -5.51 -10.83 0.00
C GLU A 28 -6.39 -12.01 0.46
N PHE A 29 -6.95 -11.88 1.67
CA PHE A 29 -7.71 -12.93 2.34
C PHE A 29 -9.22 -12.85 2.10
N LEU A 30 -9.67 -11.82 1.39
CA LEU A 30 -11.09 -11.63 1.08
C LEU A 30 -11.41 -12.17 -0.31
N PRO A 31 -12.69 -12.44 -0.62
CA PRO A 31 -13.09 -12.80 -1.96
C PRO A 31 -12.70 -11.72 -2.98
N TRP A 32 -12.03 -12.12 -4.06
CA TRP A 32 -11.65 -11.23 -5.17
C TRP A 32 -12.47 -11.48 -6.42
N ILE A 33 -12.53 -12.74 -6.85
CA ILE A 33 -13.20 -13.16 -8.06
C ILE A 33 -13.82 -14.54 -7.79
N SER A 34 -15.10 -14.71 -8.12
CA SER A 34 -15.82 -15.99 -7.98
C SER A 34 -15.73 -16.60 -6.58
N ASN A 35 -15.85 -15.77 -5.55
CA ASN A 35 -15.77 -16.15 -4.13
C ASN A 35 -14.42 -16.68 -3.63
N TYR A 36 -13.41 -16.80 -4.49
CA TYR A 36 -12.06 -17.17 -4.07
C TYR A 36 -11.23 -15.93 -3.74
N SER A 37 -10.47 -16.04 -2.66
CA SER A 37 -9.41 -15.10 -2.29
C SER A 37 -8.16 -15.28 -3.15
N LEU A 38 -7.25 -14.30 -3.12
CA LEU A 38 -6.00 -14.39 -3.87
C LEU A 38 -5.10 -15.50 -3.33
N ILE A 39 -5.06 -15.69 -2.01
CA ILE A 39 -4.27 -16.75 -1.41
C ILE A 39 -4.78 -18.15 -1.78
N GLU A 40 -6.10 -18.34 -1.87
CA GLU A 40 -6.68 -19.60 -2.34
C GLU A 40 -6.34 -19.83 -3.81
N ARG A 41 -6.43 -18.79 -4.65
CA ARG A 41 -6.03 -18.88 -6.06
C ARG A 41 -4.56 -19.19 -6.21
N TYR A 42 -3.68 -18.58 -5.41
CA TYR A 42 -2.26 -18.92 -5.37
C TYR A 42 -2.05 -20.43 -5.11
N ILE A 43 -2.70 -20.98 -4.09
CA ILE A 43 -2.57 -22.41 -3.73
C ILE A 43 -3.05 -23.31 -4.88
N ILE A 44 -4.20 -22.99 -5.47
CA ILE A 44 -4.79 -23.77 -6.57
C ILE A 44 -3.89 -23.73 -7.82
N TYR A 45 -3.48 -22.53 -8.25
CA TYR A 45 -2.73 -22.34 -9.48
C TYR A 45 -1.27 -22.77 -9.38
N THR A 46 -0.68 -22.82 -8.18
CA THR A 46 0.69 -23.32 -7.98
C THR A 46 0.87 -24.75 -8.48
N GLN A 47 -0.21 -25.56 -8.50
CA GLN A 47 -0.18 -26.94 -8.99
C GLN A 47 -0.15 -27.06 -10.52
N ILE A 48 -0.57 -26.01 -11.25
CA ILE A 48 -0.80 -26.05 -12.69
C ILE A 48 0.17 -25.13 -13.43
N LYS A 49 0.38 -23.93 -12.89
CA LYS A 49 1.20 -22.87 -13.49
C LYS A 49 1.92 -22.06 -12.43
N ILE A 50 3.02 -22.63 -11.94
CA ILE A 50 3.76 -22.07 -10.80
C ILE A 50 4.33 -20.66 -11.05
N GLN A 51 4.70 -20.32 -12.28
CA GLN A 51 5.23 -19.00 -12.60
C GLN A 51 4.15 -17.92 -12.54
N GLU A 52 2.96 -18.22 -13.09
CA GLU A 52 1.82 -17.30 -13.07
C GLU A 52 1.21 -17.20 -11.67
N SER A 53 1.31 -18.24 -10.83
CA SER A 53 0.70 -18.22 -9.50
C SER A 53 1.31 -17.14 -8.60
N PHE A 54 2.59 -16.79 -8.76
CA PHE A 54 3.22 -15.73 -7.96
C PHE A 54 2.55 -14.37 -8.09
N LEU A 55 1.88 -14.08 -9.22
CA LEU A 55 1.14 -12.83 -9.40
C LEU A 55 0.06 -12.65 -8.33
N TYR A 56 -0.59 -13.73 -7.88
CA TYR A 56 -1.62 -13.65 -6.85
C TYR A 56 -1.08 -13.16 -5.50
N LEU A 57 0.22 -13.35 -5.21
CA LEU A 57 0.85 -12.87 -3.97
C LEU A 57 1.30 -11.40 -4.03
N PHE A 58 1.20 -10.75 -5.20
CA PHE A 58 1.73 -9.40 -5.37
C PHE A 58 1.04 -8.37 -4.49
N PRO A 59 -0.30 -8.38 -4.30
CA PRO A 59 -0.96 -7.50 -3.35
C PRO A 59 -0.46 -7.70 -1.92
N LEU A 60 -0.28 -8.94 -1.46
CA LEU A 60 0.32 -9.24 -0.17
C LEU A 60 1.72 -8.63 -0.03
N VAL A 61 2.62 -8.90 -0.99
CA VAL A 61 3.99 -8.39 -0.99
C VAL A 61 4.00 -6.85 -1.02
N ALA A 62 3.16 -6.25 -1.86
CA ALA A 62 2.99 -4.80 -1.94
C ALA A 62 2.56 -4.20 -0.59
N GLY A 63 1.56 -4.80 0.07
CA GLY A 63 1.09 -4.38 1.38
C GLY A 63 2.19 -4.42 2.45
N ILE A 64 3.02 -5.45 2.46
CA ILE A 64 4.16 -5.57 3.40
C ILE A 64 5.19 -4.47 3.13
N ILE A 65 5.62 -4.29 1.88
CA ILE A 65 6.61 -3.29 1.49
C ILE A 65 6.12 -1.88 1.83
N CYS A 66 4.87 -1.57 1.48
CA CYS A 66 4.24 -0.29 1.79
C CYS A 66 4.10 -0.06 3.31
N GLY A 67 3.87 -1.12 4.08
CA GLY A 67 3.86 -1.07 5.53
C GLY A 67 5.21 -0.64 6.09
N PHE A 68 6.30 -1.26 5.63
CA PHE A 68 7.66 -0.88 6.02
C PHE A 68 7.99 0.57 5.63
N GLY A 69 7.64 0.98 4.42
CA GLY A 69 7.83 2.36 3.98
C GLY A 69 7.10 3.35 4.90
N SER A 70 5.85 3.07 5.24
CA SER A 70 5.04 3.91 6.13
C SER A 70 5.59 3.98 7.56
N ILE A 71 6.08 2.86 8.11
CA ILE A 71 6.70 2.81 9.45
C ILE A 71 7.94 3.71 9.53
N LEU A 72 8.75 3.78 8.47
CA LEU A 72 9.97 4.60 8.48
C LEU A 72 9.68 6.09 8.72
N VAL A 73 8.61 6.64 8.15
CA VAL A 73 8.25 8.06 8.34
C VAL A 73 7.62 8.31 9.70
N ILE A 74 6.92 7.32 10.25
CA ILE A 74 6.46 7.37 11.64
C ILE A 74 7.65 7.41 12.59
N TYR A 75 8.67 6.60 12.33
CA TYR A 75 9.87 6.53 13.15
C TYR A 75 10.70 7.83 13.10
N ASP A 76 11.06 8.30 11.90
CA ASP A 76 11.77 9.57 11.73
C ASP A 76 11.44 10.22 10.39
N VAL A 77 11.10 11.51 10.44
CA VAL A 77 10.76 12.34 9.28
C VAL A 77 11.91 12.44 8.28
N GLN A 78 13.15 12.34 8.77
CA GLN A 78 14.34 12.37 7.91
C GLN A 78 14.36 11.21 6.90
N TYR A 79 13.65 10.11 7.17
CA TYR A 79 13.52 8.99 6.23
C TYR A 79 12.45 9.17 5.16
N LYS A 80 11.81 10.36 5.03
CA LYS A 80 10.73 10.61 4.07
C LYS A 80 11.03 10.15 2.65
N ILE A 81 12.22 10.44 2.11
CA ILE A 81 12.57 10.06 0.73
C ILE A 81 12.75 8.55 0.62
N LYS A 82 13.40 7.91 1.60
CA LYS A 82 13.56 6.45 1.62
C LYS A 82 12.21 5.74 1.70
N SER A 83 11.31 6.25 2.52
CA SER A 83 9.94 5.77 2.63
C SER A 83 9.19 5.88 1.30
N VAL A 84 9.24 7.05 0.65
CA VAL A 84 8.61 7.27 -0.65
C VAL A 84 9.11 6.24 -1.66
N VAL A 85 10.42 6.02 -1.76
CA VAL A 85 11.01 5.02 -2.68
C VAL A 85 10.52 3.61 -2.36
N ILE A 86 10.51 3.21 -1.10
CA ILE A 86 10.03 1.88 -0.68
C ILE A 86 8.55 1.69 -1.01
N ASN A 87 7.71 2.68 -0.70
CA ASN A 87 6.28 2.67 -1.03
C ASN A 87 6.04 2.63 -2.55
N PHE A 88 6.87 3.30 -3.35
CA PHE A 88 6.82 3.19 -4.81
C PHE A 88 7.16 1.79 -5.32
N ILE A 89 8.13 1.11 -4.71
CA ILE A 89 8.45 -0.29 -5.03
C ILE A 89 7.23 -1.17 -4.73
N GLY A 90 6.61 -1.01 -3.56
CA GLY A 90 5.38 -1.74 -3.19
C GLY A 90 4.23 -1.49 -4.16
N LEU A 91 3.96 -0.23 -4.49
CA LEU A 91 2.96 0.13 -5.51
C LEU A 91 3.30 -0.42 -6.89
N GLY A 92 4.59 -0.55 -7.24
CA GLY A 92 5.03 -1.17 -8.48
C GLY A 92 4.57 -2.63 -8.61
N PHE A 93 4.71 -3.43 -7.57
CA PHE A 93 4.16 -4.80 -7.54
C PHE A 93 2.64 -4.80 -7.73
N LEU A 94 1.95 -3.87 -7.08
CA LEU A 94 0.51 -3.78 -7.20
C LEU A 94 0.05 -3.36 -8.61
N LEU A 95 0.79 -2.46 -9.27
CA LEU A 95 0.52 -2.06 -10.65
C LEU A 95 0.75 -3.21 -11.62
N ILE A 96 1.85 -3.96 -11.49
CA ILE A 96 2.09 -5.15 -12.32
C ILE A 96 0.92 -6.12 -12.18
N PHE A 97 0.48 -6.38 -10.94
CA PHE A 97 -0.71 -7.19 -10.71
C PHE A 97 -1.96 -6.61 -11.39
N PHE A 98 -2.25 -5.32 -11.24
CA PHE A 98 -3.41 -4.72 -11.89
C PHE A 98 -3.38 -4.75 -13.42
N PHE A 99 -2.21 -4.62 -14.05
CA PHE A 99 -2.11 -4.61 -15.52
C PHE A 99 -2.00 -6.01 -16.12
N ASP A 100 -1.32 -6.95 -15.45
CA ASP A 100 -1.13 -8.30 -15.98
C ASP A 100 -2.27 -9.25 -15.58
N PHE A 101 -2.84 -9.09 -14.38
CA PHE A 101 -3.83 -10.02 -13.86
C PHE A 101 -5.28 -9.62 -14.21
N ILE A 102 -5.67 -8.38 -13.89
CA ILE A 102 -7.08 -7.96 -14.02
C ILE A 102 -7.62 -8.10 -15.45
N PRO A 103 -6.93 -7.66 -16.52
CA PRO A 103 -7.46 -7.80 -17.87
C PRO A 103 -7.64 -9.25 -18.30
N ASN A 104 -6.75 -10.15 -17.85
CA ASN A 104 -6.81 -11.56 -18.23
C ASN A 104 -7.93 -12.32 -17.53
N GLU A 105 -8.31 -11.94 -16.31
CA GLU A 105 -9.37 -12.64 -15.56
C GLU A 105 -10.74 -11.95 -15.64
N MET A 106 -10.81 -10.63 -15.83
CA MET A 106 -12.07 -9.90 -15.99
C MET A 106 -12.80 -10.23 -17.29
N ILE A 107 -12.10 -10.77 -18.30
CA ILE A 107 -12.74 -11.25 -19.53
C ILE A 107 -13.60 -12.51 -19.27
N PHE A 108 -13.29 -13.27 -18.21
CA PHE A 108 -13.92 -14.56 -17.95
C PHE A 108 -14.84 -14.57 -16.73
N PHE A 109 -14.71 -13.61 -15.81
CA PHE A 109 -15.46 -13.60 -14.55
C PHE A 109 -16.34 -12.36 -14.39
N THR A 110 -17.65 -12.60 -14.23
CA THR A 110 -18.70 -11.56 -14.14
C THR A 110 -18.86 -10.92 -12.75
N GLY A 111 -17.96 -11.18 -11.81
CA GLY A 111 -18.12 -10.74 -10.42
C GLY A 111 -16.80 -10.29 -9.81
N THR A 112 -16.59 -8.97 -9.74
CA THR A 112 -15.59 -8.37 -8.85
C THR A 112 -16.15 -8.36 -7.43
N GLU A 113 -15.37 -8.85 -6.48
CA GLU A 113 -15.78 -8.97 -5.09
C GLU A 113 -15.09 -7.94 -4.19
N ILE A 114 -15.48 -7.92 -2.91
CA ILE A 114 -15.05 -6.95 -1.90
C ILE A 114 -13.52 -6.79 -1.79
N GLY A 115 -12.75 -7.86 -2.00
CA GLY A 115 -11.30 -7.86 -1.94
C GLY A 115 -10.67 -6.89 -2.94
N LEU A 116 -11.16 -6.86 -4.20
CA LEU A 116 -10.67 -5.92 -5.20
C LEU A 116 -10.92 -4.47 -4.76
N TYR A 117 -12.13 -4.17 -4.30
CA TYR A 117 -12.49 -2.81 -3.87
C TYR A 117 -11.65 -2.34 -2.68
N ILE A 118 -11.41 -3.21 -1.70
CA ILE A 118 -10.56 -2.90 -0.53
C ILE A 118 -9.12 -2.68 -0.97
N CYS A 119 -8.60 -3.50 -1.89
CA CYS A 119 -7.25 -3.37 -2.41
C CYS A 119 -7.04 -2.03 -3.14
N VAL A 120 -7.95 -1.69 -4.06
CA VAL A 120 -7.93 -0.43 -4.81
C VAL A 120 -8.06 0.77 -3.87
N THR A 121 -8.95 0.69 -2.87
CA THR A 121 -9.08 1.74 -1.85
C THR A 121 -7.77 1.91 -1.08
N GLY A 122 -7.16 0.81 -0.64
CA GLY A 122 -5.84 0.82 -0.01
C GLY A 122 -4.78 1.47 -0.88
N ALA A 123 -4.71 1.13 -2.18
CA ALA A 123 -3.78 1.72 -3.13
C ALA A 123 -3.95 3.24 -3.29
N ILE A 124 -5.19 3.71 -3.41
CA ILE A 124 -5.52 5.14 -3.52
C ILE A 124 -5.09 5.88 -2.24
N LEU A 125 -5.37 5.33 -1.06
CA LEU A 125 -4.93 5.91 0.21
C LEU A 125 -3.40 5.95 0.33
N MET A 126 -2.68 4.97 -0.23
CA MET A 126 -1.21 4.99 -0.27
C MET A 126 -0.71 6.16 -1.12
N ILE A 127 -1.33 6.40 -2.27
CA ILE A 127 -0.98 7.55 -3.13
C ILE A 127 -1.19 8.86 -2.40
N PHE A 128 -2.33 9.02 -1.70
CA PHE A 128 -2.55 10.21 -0.87
C PHE A 128 -1.51 10.33 0.25
N HIS A 129 -1.16 9.23 0.91
CA HIS A 129 -0.09 9.22 1.92
C HIS A 129 1.25 9.67 1.34
N LEU A 130 1.63 9.20 0.15
CA LEU A 130 2.85 9.61 -0.54
C LEU A 130 2.87 11.09 -0.89
N ILE A 131 1.79 11.62 -1.46
CA ILE A 131 1.64 13.05 -1.76
C ILE A 131 1.80 13.85 -0.47
N ASN A 132 1.15 13.43 0.61
CA ASN A 132 1.24 14.11 1.89
C ASN A 132 2.66 14.09 2.45
N ILE A 133 3.37 12.95 2.40
CA ILE A 133 4.77 12.87 2.84
C ILE A 133 5.66 13.85 2.06
N LEU A 134 5.47 13.94 0.74
CA LEU A 134 6.27 14.82 -0.11
C LEU A 134 6.00 16.31 0.16
N LEU A 135 4.78 16.66 0.58
CA LEU A 135 4.41 18.02 0.95
C LEU A 135 4.86 18.41 2.36
N LEU A 136 5.36 17.47 3.17
CA LEU A 136 5.92 17.78 4.49
C LEU A 136 7.20 18.61 4.32
N LYS A 137 7.11 19.89 4.71
CA LYS A 137 8.28 20.74 4.90
C LYS A 137 9.14 20.14 6.02
N GLU A 138 10.45 20.10 5.78
CA GLU A 138 11.40 19.94 6.87
C GLU A 138 11.23 21.17 7.77
N GLU A 139 10.82 20.97 9.02
CA GLU A 139 11.07 21.99 10.03
C GLU A 139 12.58 22.03 10.21
N GLU A 140 13.20 23.07 9.63
CA GLU A 140 14.59 23.41 9.85
C GLU A 140 14.87 23.39 11.36
N LYS A 141 15.91 22.65 11.74
CA LYS A 141 16.52 22.73 13.07
C LYS A 141 17.23 24.08 13.24
N ASP A 142 16.53 25.19 13.06
CA ASP A 142 17.02 26.55 13.35
C ASP A 142 16.84 26.92 14.84
N LEU A 143 16.94 25.91 15.72
CA LEU A 143 17.00 26.06 17.17
C LEU A 143 18.24 25.41 17.78
N LYS A 144 19.21 24.97 16.94
CA LYS A 144 20.50 24.42 17.43
C LYS A 144 21.75 25.17 16.99
N ASP A 145 21.65 26.14 16.09
CA ASP A 145 22.72 27.14 15.92
C ASP A 145 22.29 28.41 16.63
N GLY A 146 22.60 28.47 17.93
CA GLY A 146 22.63 29.73 18.65
C GLY A 146 23.70 30.65 18.06
N ARG A 147 23.31 31.41 17.03
CA ARG A 147 23.94 32.67 16.62
C ARG A 147 22.86 33.72 16.38
#